data_AF-A0A942IUB9-F1
#
_entry.id   AF-A0A942IUB9-F1
#
_cell.length_a   1.000
_cell.length_b   1.000
_cell.length_c   1.000
_cell.angle_alpha   90.00
_cell.angle_beta   90.00
_cell.angle_gamma   90.00
#
_symmetry.space_group_name_H-M   'P 1'
#
loop_
_entity.id
_entity.type
_entity.pdbx_description
1 polymer ?
#
loop_
_entity_poly.entity_id
_entity_poly.type
_entity_poly.pdbx_seq_one_letter_code
_entity_poly.pdbx_strand_id
1 'polypeptide(L)'
;MEPRFSRSNNSEVNYLLWLVVIALAVALGNILSTAVIGAYAEHQARQALAETNKVLRAQAKAAENASQRARQVQADQDAFRRQQLRQQRAADATGTKLGRSCSEWQDANSTLNTYTTRTEVSRHCTRYEQYLDTGIVPRGR
;
A
#
# COMPACT_ATOMS: atom_id res chain seq x y z
N MET A 1 69.74 -75.76 -37.87
CA MET A 1 69.41 -74.92 -36.70
C MET A 1 68.67 -73.71 -37.24
N GLU A 2 67.35 -73.70 -37.13
CA GLU A 2 66.50 -72.60 -37.62
C GLU A 2 66.16 -71.68 -36.45
N PRO A 3 66.24 -70.34 -36.61
CA PRO A 3 65.85 -69.42 -35.54
C PRO A 3 64.33 -69.37 -35.44
N ARG A 4 63.79 -69.79 -34.28
CA ARG A 4 62.41 -69.52 -33.89
C ARG A 4 62.32 -68.12 -33.30
N PHE A 5 61.65 -67.20 -34.00
CA PHE A 5 61.28 -65.90 -33.46
C PHE A 5 60.05 -66.08 -32.55
N SER A 6 60.25 -65.89 -31.25
CA SER A 6 59.16 -65.86 -30.28
C SER A 6 58.35 -64.58 -30.47
N ARG A 7 57.07 -64.70 -30.83
CA ARG A 7 56.15 -63.58 -31.02
C ARG A 7 55.76 -63.05 -29.64
N SER A 8 56.26 -61.86 -29.28
CA SER A 8 55.87 -61.16 -28.05
C SER A 8 54.39 -60.81 -28.11
N ASN A 9 53.59 -61.37 -27.22
CA ASN A 9 52.20 -60.96 -27.00
C ASN A 9 52.22 -59.60 -26.28
N ASN A 10 52.48 -58.53 -27.03
CA ASN A 10 52.25 -57.19 -26.55
C ASN A 10 50.73 -57.06 -26.40
N SER A 11 50.24 -56.84 -25.17
CA SER A 11 48.85 -56.45 -24.99
C SER A 11 48.68 -55.13 -25.74
N GLU A 12 48.07 -55.17 -26.92
CA GLU A 12 47.86 -53.98 -27.72
C GLU A 12 47.02 -53.01 -26.89
N VAL A 13 47.68 -51.96 -26.40
CA VAL A 13 47.01 -50.88 -25.68
C VAL A 13 46.00 -50.31 -26.65
N ASN A 14 44.72 -50.53 -26.38
CA ASN A 14 43.65 -50.11 -27.27
C ASN A 14 43.44 -48.59 -27.09
N TYR A 15 44.26 -47.81 -27.81
CA TYR A 15 44.28 -46.35 -27.75
C TYR A 15 42.90 -45.73 -28.03
N LEU A 16 42.07 -46.39 -28.83
CA LEU A 16 40.71 -45.95 -29.14
C LEU A 16 39.78 -46.08 -27.92
N LEU A 17 39.90 -47.17 -27.16
CA LEU A 17 39.17 -47.35 -25.91
C LEU A 17 39.58 -46.29 -24.87
N TRP A 18 40.87 -46.01 -24.74
CA TRP A 18 41.38 -44.97 -23.84
C TRP A 18 40.88 -43.58 -24.23
N LEU A 19 40.84 -43.26 -25.53
CA LEU A 19 40.31 -41.99 -26.02
C LEU A 19 38.83 -41.83 -25.67
N VAL A 20 38.02 -42.89 -25.81
CA VAL A 20 36.60 -42.87 -25.43
C VAL A 20 36.42 -42.64 -23.93
N VAL A 21 37.22 -43.30 -23.09
CA VAL A 21 37.18 -43.12 -21.63
C VAL A 21 37.53 -41.69 -21.22
N ILE A 22 38.59 -41.12 -21.81
CA ILE A 22 39.01 -39.74 -21.52
C ILE A 22 37.94 -38.74 -21.98
N ALA A 23 37.38 -38.92 -23.18
CA ALA A 23 36.31 -38.07 -23.70
C ALA A 23 35.06 -38.09 -22.79
N LEU A 24 34.68 -39.28 -22.30
CA LEU A 24 33.59 -39.44 -21.34
C LEU A 24 33.87 -38.74 -20.01
N ALA A 25 35.09 -38.86 -19.48
CA ALA A 25 35.49 -38.21 -18.24
C ALA A 25 35.43 -36.67 -18.34
N VAL A 26 35.90 -36.11 -19.46
CA VAL A 26 35.82 -34.66 -19.72
C VAL A 26 34.38 -34.19 -19.87
N ALA A 27 33.54 -34.94 -20.61
CA ALA A 27 32.13 -34.62 -20.78
C ALA A 27 31.39 -34.62 -19.42
N LEU A 28 31.59 -35.65 -18.60
CA LEU A 28 31.00 -35.73 -17.26
C LEU A 28 31.52 -34.63 -16.34
N GLY A 29 32.81 -34.31 -16.39
CA GLY A 29 33.40 -33.21 -15.62
C GLY A 29 32.78 -31.86 -15.96
N ASN A 30 32.55 -31.58 -17.24
CA ASN A 30 31.90 -30.34 -17.68
C ASN A 30 30.43 -30.25 -17.24
N ILE A 31 29.68 -31.35 -17.32
CA ILE A 31 28.27 -31.39 -16.88
C ILE A 31 28.16 -31.20 -15.37
N LEU A 32 29.02 -31.85 -14.58
CA LEU A 32 29.05 -31.70 -13.13
C LEU A 32 29.45 -30.28 -12.72
N SER A 33 30.48 -29.71 -13.36
CA SER A 33 30.95 -28.35 -13.08
C SER A 33 29.84 -27.32 -13.32
N THR A 34 29.13 -27.42 -14.45
CA THR A 34 28.00 -26.53 -14.76
C THR A 34 26.82 -26.72 -13.82
N ALA A 35 26.50 -27.96 -13.42
CA ALA A 35 25.43 -28.23 -12.46
C ALA A 35 25.71 -27.65 -11.06
N VAL A 36 26.94 -27.79 -10.56
CA VAL A 36 27.34 -27.26 -9.24
C VAL A 36 27.33 -25.73 -9.23
N ILE A 37 27.90 -25.10 -10.28
CA ILE A 37 27.89 -23.64 -10.42
C ILE A 37 26.45 -23.12 -10.52
N GLY A 38 25.59 -23.79 -11.29
CA GLY A 38 24.18 -23.43 -11.42
C GLY A 38 23.42 -23.49 -10.10
N ALA A 39 23.56 -24.59 -9.35
CA ALA A 39 22.89 -24.75 -8.05
C ALA A 39 23.36 -23.72 -7.01
N TYR A 40 24.66 -23.39 -7.02
CA TYR A 40 25.21 -22.37 -6.12
C TYR A 40 24.74 -20.96 -6.47
N ALA A 41 24.76 -20.61 -7.75
CA ALA A 41 24.25 -19.33 -8.25
C ALA A 41 22.75 -19.17 -7.96
N GLU A 42 21.96 -20.23 -8.12
CA GLU A 42 20.53 -20.22 -7.80
C GLU A 42 20.29 -19.98 -6.30
N HIS A 43 21.07 -20.62 -5.43
CA HIS A 43 20.97 -20.40 -3.99
C HIS A 43 21.31 -18.97 -3.59
N GLN A 44 22.38 -18.39 -4.13
CA GLN A 44 22.74 -17.00 -3.88
C GLN A 44 21.68 -16.03 -4.42
N ALA A 45 21.17 -16.28 -5.62
CA ALA A 45 20.11 -15.46 -6.21
C ALA A 45 18.83 -15.49 -5.36
N ARG A 46 18.42 -16.67 -4.86
CA ARG A 46 17.26 -16.80 -3.97
C ARG A 46 17.46 -16.05 -2.65
N GLN A 47 18.66 -16.06 -2.08
CA GLN A 47 18.97 -15.30 -0.86
C GLN A 47 18.90 -13.78 -1.11
N ALA A 48 19.53 -13.29 -2.18
CA ALA A 48 19.47 -11.88 -2.55
C ALA A 48 18.03 -11.41 -2.85
N LEU A 49 17.24 -12.24 -3.53
CA LEU A 49 15.81 -11.97 -3.76
C LEU A 49 15.00 -11.96 -2.47
N ALA A 50 15.30 -12.83 -1.50
CA ALA A 50 14.62 -12.84 -0.22
C ALA A 50 14.92 -11.57 0.60
N GLU A 51 16.17 -11.10 0.59
CA GLU A 51 16.57 -9.87 1.28
C GLU A 51 15.96 -8.62 0.64
N THR A 52 16.04 -8.51 -0.68
CA THR A 52 15.41 -7.39 -1.41
C THR A 52 13.90 -7.35 -1.19
N ASN A 53 13.21 -8.50 -1.21
CA ASN A 53 11.79 -8.56 -0.89
C ASN A 53 11.47 -8.11 0.54
N LYS A 54 12.32 -8.41 1.52
CA LYS A 54 12.14 -7.91 2.90
C LYS A 54 12.25 -6.39 2.95
N VAL A 55 13.25 -5.81 2.28
CA VAL A 55 13.45 -4.36 2.22
C VAL A 55 12.27 -3.68 1.52
N LEU A 56 11.84 -4.20 0.36
CA LEU A 56 10.69 -3.66 -0.37
C LEU A 56 9.41 -3.69 0.48
N ARG A 57 9.14 -4.80 1.18
CA ARG A 57 7.97 -4.91 2.06
C ARG A 57 8.04 -3.92 3.23
N ALA A 58 9.21 -3.72 3.82
CA ALA A 58 9.39 -2.76 4.89
C ALA A 58 9.16 -1.32 4.40
N GLN A 59 9.70 -0.97 3.23
CA GLN A 59 9.49 0.35 2.61
C GLN A 59 8.03 0.57 2.22
N ALA A 60 7.37 -0.42 1.61
CA ALA A 60 5.96 -0.36 1.26
C ALA A 60 5.08 -0.11 2.50
N LYS A 61 5.33 -0.84 3.60
CA LYS A 61 4.62 -0.65 4.87
C LYS A 61 4.87 0.75 5.47
N ALA A 62 6.11 1.24 5.40
CA ALA A 62 6.44 2.59 5.86
C ALA A 62 5.72 3.66 5.03
N ALA A 63 5.69 3.51 3.70
CA ALA A 63 4.99 4.42 2.80
C ALA A 63 3.48 4.40 3.03
N GLU A 64 2.89 3.22 3.24
CA GLU A 64 1.47 3.08 3.57
C GLU A 64 1.14 3.81 4.87
N ASN A 65 1.90 3.57 5.94
CA ASN A 65 1.72 4.25 7.23
C ASN A 65 1.87 5.77 7.10
N ALA A 66 2.85 6.25 6.34
CA ALA A 66 3.04 7.68 6.08
C ALA A 66 1.84 8.28 5.33
N SER A 67 1.33 7.57 4.32
CA SER A 67 0.16 8.01 3.55
C SER A 67 -1.10 8.09 4.42
N GLN A 68 -1.30 7.13 5.33
CA GLN A 68 -2.44 7.12 6.24
C GLN A 68 -2.37 8.29 7.22
N ARG A 69 -1.19 8.56 7.80
CA ARG A 69 -0.97 9.72 8.67
C ARG A 69 -1.20 11.04 7.94
N ALA A 70 -0.72 11.17 6.71
CA ALA A 70 -0.94 12.36 5.90
C ALA A 70 -2.44 12.62 5.65
N ARG A 71 -3.21 11.57 5.36
CA ARG A 71 -4.68 11.67 5.20
C ARG A 71 -5.37 12.10 6.49
N GLN A 72 -4.96 11.57 7.65
CA GLN A 72 -5.51 11.97 8.95
C GLN A 72 -5.24 13.45 9.23
N VAL A 73 -3.98 13.89 9.09
CA VAL A 73 -3.60 15.29 9.29
C VAL A 73 -4.39 16.22 8.35
N GLN A 74 -4.57 15.83 7.10
CA GLN A 74 -5.36 16.62 6.15
C GLN A 74 -6.84 16.70 6.56
N ALA A 75 -7.44 15.59 6.99
CA ALA A 75 -8.81 15.56 7.50
C ALA A 75 -8.99 16.44 8.74
N ASP A 76 -8.03 16.42 9.66
CA ASP A 76 -8.04 17.25 10.87
C ASP A 76 -7.94 18.75 10.52
N GLN A 77 -7.06 19.10 9.57
CA GLN A 77 -6.95 20.48 9.07
C GLN A 77 -8.23 20.95 8.38
N ASP A 78 -8.88 20.08 7.61
CA ASP A 78 -10.17 20.38 6.97
C ASP A 78 -11.30 20.53 7.99
N ALA A 79 -11.32 19.70 9.04
CA ALA A 79 -12.26 19.85 10.15
C ALA A 79 -12.05 21.17 10.89
N PHE A 80 -10.80 21.52 11.21
CA PHE A 80 -10.44 22.77 11.87
C PHE A 80 -10.84 23.99 11.03
N ARG A 81 -10.53 23.99 9.73
CA ARG A 81 -10.93 25.08 8.82
C ARG A 81 -12.45 25.23 8.74
N ARG A 82 -13.19 24.12 8.63
CA ARG A 82 -14.66 24.14 8.64
C ARG A 82 -15.22 24.70 9.94
N GLN A 83 -14.64 24.33 11.08
CA GLN A 83 -15.06 24.86 12.38
C GLN A 83 -14.81 26.37 12.48
N GLN A 84 -13.64 26.85 12.03
CA GLN A 84 -13.35 28.29 11.99
C GLN A 84 -14.34 29.05 11.11
N LEU A 85 -14.64 28.55 9.91
CA LEU A 85 -15.63 29.17 9.03
C LEU A 85 -17.03 29.18 9.65
N ARG A 86 -17.43 28.09 10.32
CA ARG A 86 -18.69 28.04 11.08
C ARG A 86 -18.74 29.10 12.18
N GLN A 87 -17.66 29.28 12.94
CA GLN A 87 -17.57 30.30 13.99
C GLN A 87 -17.65 31.72 13.41
N GLN A 88 -16.94 31.99 12.33
CA GLN A 88 -16.99 33.29 11.64
C GLN A 88 -18.40 33.59 11.13
N ARG A 89 -19.07 32.61 10.52
CA ARG A 89 -20.46 32.75 10.05
C ARG A 89 -21.44 32.92 11.20
N ALA A 90 -21.23 32.24 12.33
CA ALA A 90 -22.06 32.42 13.51
C ALA A 90 -21.96 33.85 14.07
N ALA A 91 -20.77 34.45 14.02
CA ALA A 91 -20.50 35.81 14.49
C ALA A 91 -20.92 36.92 13.51
N ASP A 92 -21.16 36.60 12.24
CA ASP A 92 -21.66 37.56 11.26
C ASP A 92 -23.09 38.04 11.59
N ALA A 93 -23.48 39.21 11.10
CA ALA A 93 -24.80 39.80 11.30
C ALA A 93 -25.93 38.86 10.85
N THR A 94 -25.73 38.16 9.73
CA THR A 94 -26.69 37.17 9.22
C THR A 94 -26.80 35.96 10.15
N GLY A 95 -25.66 35.42 10.59
CA GLY A 95 -25.63 34.29 11.50
C GLY A 95 -26.23 34.61 12.85
N THR A 96 -25.93 35.79 13.39
CA THR A 96 -26.51 36.30 14.64
C THR A 96 -28.04 36.41 14.53
N LYS A 97 -28.56 36.95 13.41
CA LYS A 97 -30.01 37.07 13.18
C LYS A 97 -30.70 35.70 13.09
N LEU A 98 -30.11 34.77 12.34
CA LEU A 98 -30.66 33.41 12.18
C LEU A 98 -30.58 32.62 13.49
N GLY A 99 -29.47 32.72 14.22
CA GLY A 99 -29.25 32.08 15.51
C GLY A 99 -30.25 32.57 16.56
N ARG A 100 -30.48 33.90 16.62
CA ARG A 100 -31.51 34.48 17.50
C ARG A 100 -32.90 33.93 17.18
N SER A 101 -33.27 33.87 15.91
CA SER A 101 -34.57 33.33 15.50
C SER A 101 -34.73 31.85 15.87
N CYS A 102 -33.68 31.04 15.72
CA CYS A 102 -33.71 29.64 16.18
C CYS A 102 -33.88 29.57 17.71
N SER A 103 -33.16 30.37 18.49
CA SER A 103 -33.30 30.43 19.96
C SER A 103 -34.72 30.83 20.38
N GLU A 104 -35.28 31.89 19.78
CA GLU A 104 -36.65 32.35 20.09
C GLU A 104 -37.69 31.25 19.83
N TRP A 105 -37.54 30.49 18.74
CA TRP A 105 -38.42 29.36 18.47
C TRP A 105 -38.20 28.19 19.41
N GLN A 106 -36.95 27.91 19.82
CA GLN A 106 -36.64 26.87 20.81
C GLN A 106 -37.30 27.19 22.16
N ASP A 107 -37.22 28.45 22.59
CA ASP A 107 -37.86 28.95 23.82
C ASP A 107 -39.39 28.91 23.72
N ALA A 108 -39.95 29.30 22.57
CA ALA A 108 -41.38 29.17 22.33
C ALA A 108 -41.84 27.70 22.36
N ASN A 109 -41.03 26.78 21.82
CA ASN A 109 -41.34 25.36 21.84
C ASN A 109 -41.19 24.73 23.22
N SER A 110 -40.21 25.15 24.02
CA SER A 110 -40.07 24.67 25.41
C SER A 110 -41.25 25.11 26.28
N THR A 111 -41.83 26.27 25.99
CA THR A 111 -42.98 26.83 26.72
C THR A 111 -44.32 26.26 26.24
N LEU A 112 -44.57 26.26 24.92
CA LEU A 112 -45.88 25.92 24.35
C LEU A 112 -45.98 24.45 23.91
N ASN A 113 -44.87 23.86 23.46
CA ASN A 113 -44.76 22.48 22.99
C ASN A 113 -45.86 22.03 22.00
N THR A 114 -46.24 22.91 21.09
CA THR A 114 -47.27 22.64 20.06
C THR A 114 -46.66 22.11 18.77
N TYR A 115 -47.48 21.52 17.91
CA TYR A 115 -47.05 21.10 16.56
C TYR A 115 -46.43 22.26 15.77
N THR A 116 -47.03 23.45 15.85
CA THR A 116 -46.56 24.66 15.16
C THR A 116 -45.18 25.07 15.65
N THR A 117 -44.96 25.14 16.97
CA THR A 117 -43.65 25.53 17.52
C THR A 117 -42.56 24.52 17.18
N ARG A 118 -42.87 23.21 17.17
CA ARG A 118 -41.90 22.19 16.72
C ARG A 118 -41.53 22.36 15.24
N THR A 119 -42.53 22.65 14.40
CA THR A 119 -42.32 22.85 12.97
C THR A 119 -41.47 24.08 12.69
N GLU A 120 -41.75 25.19 13.38
CA GLU A 120 -40.98 26.43 13.21
C GLU A 120 -39.57 26.33 13.81
N VAL A 121 -39.38 25.62 14.93
CA VAL A 121 -38.04 25.26 15.42
C VAL A 121 -37.25 24.53 14.34
N SER A 122 -37.84 23.47 13.77
CA SER A 122 -37.17 22.71 12.72
C SER A 122 -36.81 23.63 11.54
N ARG A 123 -37.76 24.44 11.05
CA ARG A 123 -37.53 25.34 9.92
C ARG A 123 -36.43 26.36 10.18
N HIS A 124 -36.48 27.06 11.31
CA HIS A 124 -35.56 28.17 11.61
C HIS A 124 -34.18 27.67 12.03
N CYS A 125 -34.11 26.61 12.84
CA CYS A 125 -32.83 26.03 13.25
C CYS A 125 -32.13 25.31 12.09
N THR A 126 -32.86 24.61 11.20
CA THR A 126 -32.26 24.05 9.98
C THR A 126 -31.71 25.14 9.06
N ARG A 127 -32.39 26.29 8.92
CA ARG A 127 -31.86 27.41 8.12
C ARG A 127 -30.59 28.01 8.73
N TYR A 128 -30.53 28.11 10.06
CA TYR A 128 -29.33 28.55 10.75
C TYR A 128 -28.17 27.57 10.53
N GLU A 129 -28.38 26.28 10.76
CA GLU A 129 -27.36 25.25 10.53
C GLU A 129 -26.88 25.21 9.08
N GLN A 130 -27.81 25.31 8.11
CA GLN A 130 -27.46 25.37 6.70
C GLN A 130 -26.63 26.60 6.35
N TYR A 131 -26.91 27.75 6.96
CA TYR A 131 -26.09 28.94 6.80
C TYR A 131 -24.70 28.76 7.40
N LEU A 132 -24.59 28.19 8.61
CA LEU A 132 -23.30 27.90 9.23
C LEU A 132 -22.46 26.96 8.35
N ASP A 133 -23.09 25.98 7.71
CA ASP A 133 -22.40 24.98 6.90
C ASP A 133 -22.01 25.48 5.51
N THR A 134 -22.91 26.19 4.83
CA THR A 134 -22.75 26.59 3.42
C THR A 134 -22.37 28.05 3.21
N GLY A 135 -22.66 28.92 4.18
CA GLY A 135 -22.56 30.38 4.04
C GLY A 135 -23.67 30.99 3.17
N ILE A 136 -24.66 30.21 2.75
CA ILE A 136 -25.76 30.69 1.89
C ILE A 136 -27.03 30.79 2.74
N VAL A 137 -27.69 31.95 2.69
CA VAL A 137 -28.99 32.13 3.34
C VAL A 137 -30.06 31.38 2.55
N PRO A 138 -30.72 30.37 3.12
CA PRO A 138 -31.75 29.63 2.39
C PRO A 138 -32.93 30.56 2.10
N ARG A 139 -33.32 30.72 0.84
CA ARG A 139 -34.54 31.44 0.47
C ARG A 139 -35.75 30.61 0.93
N GLY A 140 -36.61 31.20 1.74
CA GLY A 140 -37.77 30.52 2.29
C GLY A 140 -38.76 30.16 1.19
N ARG A 141 -39.23 28.92 1.20
CA ARG A 141 -40.58 28.58 0.71
C ARG A 141 -41.53 28.62 1.88
#